data_AF-A0A7Z9L3Z9-F1
#
_entry.id   AF-A0A7Z9L3Z9-F1
#
_cell.length_a   1.000
_cell.length_b   1.000
_cell.length_c   1.000
_cell.angle_alpha   90.00
_cell.angle_beta   90.00
_cell.angle_gamma   90.00
#
_symmetry.space_group_name_H-M   'P 1'
#
loop_
_entity.id
_entity.type
_entity.pdbx_description
1 polymer ?
#
loop_
_entity_poly.entity_id
_entity_poly.type
_entity_poly.pdbx_seq_one_letter_code
_entity_poly.pdbx_strand_id
1 'polypeptide(L)'
;MKKSGSVKTDDTVVMDRAAMREVLDRIAAAIVENHKDDDMMALVGIRTGGIHIARRLVANIQEHLGREVPLGTLDINLYRD
;
A
#
# COMPACT_ATOMS: atom_id res chain seq x y z
N MET A 1 6.85 -48.25 -9.92
CA MET A 1 5.81 -47.25 -10.23
C MET A 1 6.18 -45.91 -9.60
N LYS A 2 5.64 -44.83 -10.16
CA LYS A 2 6.18 -43.45 -10.22
C LYS A 2 6.44 -42.71 -8.89
N LYS A 3 7.45 -41.83 -8.96
CA LYS A 3 7.87 -40.80 -7.98
C LYS A 3 6.75 -39.80 -7.66
N SER A 4 6.73 -39.28 -6.44
CA SER A 4 6.26 -37.91 -6.17
C SER A 4 7.18 -37.30 -5.12
N GLY A 5 8.08 -36.42 -5.57
CA GLY A 5 8.96 -35.64 -4.71
C GLY A 5 8.18 -34.47 -4.13
N SER A 6 8.28 -34.29 -2.81
CA SER A 6 7.84 -33.07 -2.13
C SER A 6 8.79 -31.93 -2.50
N VAL A 7 8.34 -31.01 -3.35
CA VAL A 7 9.03 -29.75 -3.57
C VAL A 7 8.93 -28.93 -2.29
N LYS A 8 10.07 -28.65 -1.63
CA LYS A 8 10.15 -27.62 -0.58
C LYS A 8 10.19 -26.26 -1.28
N THR A 9 9.16 -25.45 -1.11
CA THR A 9 9.24 -24.02 -1.41
C THR A 9 10.02 -23.36 -0.27
N ASP A 10 11.18 -22.80 -0.58
CA ASP A 10 12.01 -22.05 0.36
C ASP A 10 11.46 -20.61 0.45
N ASP A 11 10.33 -20.46 1.15
CA ASP A 11 9.62 -19.18 1.25
C ASP A 11 10.42 -18.20 2.12
N THR A 12 11.22 -17.36 1.45
CA THR A 12 11.98 -16.29 2.10
C THR A 12 11.05 -15.10 2.36
N VAL A 13 10.93 -14.71 3.63
CA VAL A 13 10.20 -13.49 4.01
C VAL A 13 11.05 -12.27 3.65
N VAL A 14 10.62 -11.51 2.65
CA VAL A 14 11.30 -10.27 2.21
C VAL A 14 11.01 -9.10 3.17
N MET A 15 9.77 -9.01 3.66
CA MET A 15 9.37 -7.94 4.57
C MET A 15 8.33 -8.48 5.54
N ASP A 16 8.64 -8.43 6.83
CA ASP A 16 7.73 -8.85 7.88
C ASP A 16 6.68 -7.76 8.19
N ARG A 17 5.82 -8.04 9.17
CA ARG A 17 4.76 -7.13 9.59
C ARG A 17 5.30 -5.81 10.15
N ALA A 18 6.39 -5.84 10.91
CA ALA A 18 6.97 -4.65 11.54
C ALA A 18 7.59 -3.75 10.48
N ALA A 19 8.42 -4.33 9.60
CA ALA A 19 9.01 -3.62 8.48
C ALA A 19 7.96 -3.03 7.53
N MET A 20 6.88 -3.76 7.24
CA MET A 20 5.75 -3.24 6.46
C MET A 20 5.10 -2.01 7.10
N ARG A 21 4.92 -2.02 8.42
CA ARG A 21 4.33 -0.90 9.16
C ARG A 21 5.26 0.32 9.12
N GLU A 22 6.53 0.13 9.45
CA GLU A 22 7.53 1.20 9.45
C GLU A 22 7.67 1.87 8.07
N VAL A 23 7.66 1.08 7.00
CA VAL A 23 7.72 1.61 5.64
C VAL A 23 6.48 2.44 5.30
N LEU A 24 5.28 1.97 5.67
CA LEU A 24 4.04 2.70 5.42
C LEU A 24 3.95 4.00 6.22
N ASP A 25 4.37 3.98 7.49
CA ASP A 25 4.44 5.16 8.35
C ASP A 25 5.41 6.19 7.76
N ARG A 26 6.58 5.74 7.28
CA ARG A 26 7.57 6.62 6.61
C ARG A 26 7.05 7.23 5.32
N ILE A 27 6.35 6.46 4.48
CA ILE A 27 5.75 6.98 3.24
C ILE A 27 4.67 8.01 3.57
N ALA A 28 3.82 7.74 4.56
CA ALA A 28 2.78 8.67 4.99
C ALA A 28 3.38 10.00 5.49
N ALA A 29 4.39 9.92 6.36
CA ALA A 29 5.08 11.10 6.88
C ALA A 29 5.70 11.94 5.75
N ALA A 30 6.36 11.29 4.78
CA ALA A 30 6.93 11.98 3.63
C ALA A 30 5.85 12.66 2.75
N ILE A 31 4.71 12.00 2.50
CA ILE A 31 3.61 12.62 1.75
C ILE A 31 3.09 13.85 2.50
N VAL A 32 2.87 13.74 3.81
CA VAL A 32 2.39 14.85 4.63
C VAL A 32 3.38 16.01 4.67
N GLU A 33 4.66 15.75 4.85
CA GLU A 33 5.69 16.79 4.86
C GLU A 33 5.68 17.64 3.58
N ASN A 34 5.44 17.00 2.42
CA ASN A 34 5.44 17.67 1.12
C ASN A 34 4.10 18.35 0.76
N HIS A 35 3.00 17.98 1.41
CA HIS A 35 1.64 18.34 0.96
C HIS A 35 0.66 18.70 2.10
N LYS A 36 1.14 18.98 3.31
CA LYS A 36 0.29 19.27 4.48
C LYS A 36 -0.72 20.40 4.27
N ASP A 37 -0.34 21.41 3.50
CA ASP A 37 -1.15 22.61 3.21
C ASP A 37 -2.03 22.46 1.95
N ASP A 38 -2.04 21.27 1.31
CA ASP A 38 -2.87 20.99 0.14
C ASP A 38 -4.25 20.45 0.53
N ASP A 39 -5.22 21.35 0.65
CA ASP A 39 -6.60 21.02 1.00
C ASP A 39 -7.30 20.10 -0.02
N MET A 40 -6.75 19.97 -1.23
CA MET A 40 -7.33 19.18 -2.33
C MET A 40 -6.65 17.82 -2.52
N MET A 41 -5.79 17.40 -1.59
CA MET A 41 -5.16 16.08 -1.63
C MET A 41 -6.19 14.94 -1.66
N ALA A 42 -5.97 13.96 -2.53
CA ALA A 42 -6.66 12.68 -2.54
C ALA A 42 -5.69 11.53 -2.84
N LEU A 43 -6.02 10.32 -2.39
CA LEU A 43 -5.26 9.11 -2.69
C LEU A 43 -6.08 8.19 -3.61
N VAL A 44 -5.44 7.55 -4.58
CA VAL A 44 -6.10 6.59 -5.48
C VAL A 44 -5.35 5.26 -5.44
N GLY A 45 -6.04 4.19 -5.03
CA GLY A 45 -5.50 2.83 -5.04
C GLY A 45 -5.71 2.13 -6.37
N ILE A 46 -4.65 1.57 -6.96
CA ILE A 46 -4.77 0.76 -8.18
C ILE A 46 -5.18 -0.68 -7.80
N ARG A 47 -6.19 -1.22 -8.47
CA ARG A 47 -6.68 -2.60 -8.27
C ARG A 47 -5.68 -3.62 -8.87
N THR A 48 -5.43 -4.80 -8.29
CA THR A 48 -6.06 -5.43 -7.10
C THR A 48 -5.29 -5.24 -5.79
N GLY A 49 -3.95 -5.26 -5.80
CA GLY A 49 -3.14 -5.19 -4.57
C GLY A 49 -2.96 -3.78 -4.00
N GLY A 50 -2.92 -2.77 -4.87
CA GLY A 50 -2.66 -1.38 -4.48
C GLY A 50 -3.74 -0.77 -3.58
N ILE A 51 -4.99 -1.25 -3.67
CA ILE A 51 -6.08 -0.78 -2.81
C ILE A 51 -5.83 -1.09 -1.32
N HIS A 52 -5.20 -2.23 -1.00
CA HIS A 52 -4.92 -2.60 0.40
C HIS A 52 -3.84 -1.71 1.01
N ILE A 53 -2.83 -1.36 0.21
CA ILE A 53 -1.77 -0.44 0.61
C ILE A 53 -2.33 0.97 0.73
N ALA A 54 -3.11 1.45 -0.25
CA ALA A 54 -3.71 2.77 -0.23
C ALA A 54 -4.62 2.99 0.99
N ARG A 55 -5.40 1.97 1.39
CA ARG A 55 -6.22 2.04 2.62
C ARG A 55 -5.39 2.21 3.89
N ARG A 56 -4.24 1.53 4.00
CA ARG A 56 -3.35 1.69 5.16
C ARG A 56 -2.68 3.05 5.14
N LEU A 57 -2.23 3.46 3.96
CA LEU A 57 -1.51 4.71 3.79
C LEU A 57 -2.41 5.93 4.06
N VAL A 58 -3.66 5.93 3.58
CA VAL A 58 -4.59 7.03 3.84
C VAL A 58 -4.92 7.15 5.34
N ALA A 59 -5.04 6.02 6.05
CA ALA A 59 -5.26 6.05 7.50
C ALA A 59 -4.10 6.75 8.22
N ASN A 60 -2.86 6.36 7.93
CA ASN A 60 -1.67 6.99 8.49
C ASN A 60 -1.61 8.50 8.13
N ILE A 61 -1.86 8.86 6.87
CA ILE A 61 -1.84 10.27 6.43
C ILE A 61 -2.88 11.10 7.22
N GLN A 62 -4.10 10.57 7.39
CA GLN A 62 -5.15 11.26 8.13
C GLN A 62 -4.79 11.42 9.62
N GLU A 63 -4.12 10.45 10.23
CA GLU A 63 -3.61 10.57 11.61
C GLU A 63 -2.61 11.72 11.74
N HIS A 64 -1.74 11.91 10.74
CA HIS A 64 -0.77 13.00 10.72
C HIS A 64 -1.40 14.38 10.41
N LEU A 65 -2.39 14.45 9.52
CA LEU A 65 -3.01 15.71 9.08
C LEU A 65 -4.16 16.16 9.98
N GLY A 66 -4.78 15.25 10.74
CA GLY A 66 -5.96 15.55 11.55
C GLY A 66 -7.22 15.88 10.73
N ARG A 67 -7.24 15.54 9.44
CA ARG A 67 -8.39 15.70 8.53
C ARG A 67 -8.55 14.48 7.64
N GLU A 68 -9.75 14.30 7.08
CA GLU A 68 -10.02 13.25 6.12
C GLU A 68 -9.32 13.51 4.78
N VAL A 69 -8.85 12.43 4.15
CA VAL A 69 -8.26 12.45 2.81
C VAL A 69 -9.07 11.49 1.93
N PRO A 70 -9.71 11.97 0.86
CA PRO A 70 -10.49 11.12 -0.03
C PRO A 70 -9.66 9.95 -0.59
N LEU A 71 -10.24 8.75 -0.54
CA LEU A 71 -9.64 7.53 -1.12
C LEU A 71 -10.48 7.02 -2.29
N GLY A 72 -9.92 7.06 -3.49
CA GLY A 72 -10.47 6.46 -4.70
C GLY A 72 -9.86 5.10 -5.04
N THR A 73 -10.42 4.43 -6.05
CA THR A 73 -9.84 3.21 -6.64
C THR A 73 -9.88 3.30 -8.15
N LEU A 74 -8.83 2.80 -8.82
CA LEU A 74 -8.73 2.76 -10.27
C LEU A 74 -8.47 1.32 -10.75
N ASP A 75 -9.30 0.83 -11.66
CA ASP A 75 -9.07 -0.43 -12.38
C ASP A 75 -8.36 -0.13 -13.70
N ILE A 76 -7.12 -0.59 -13.83
CA ILE A 76 -6.26 -0.33 -14.99
C ILE A 76 -6.26 -1.47 -16.01
N ASN A 77 -7.07 -2.53 -15.81
CA ASN A 77 -7.03 -3.72 -16.68
C ASN A 77 -7.32 -3.40 -18.15
N LEU A 78 -8.18 -2.41 -18.43
CA LEU A 78 -8.52 -1.98 -19.79
C LEU A 78 -7.49 -1.01 -20.40
N TYR A 79 -6.50 -0.58 -19.62
CA TYR A 79 -5.48 0.41 -19.98
C TYR A 79 -4.06 -0.16 -19.88
N ARG A 80 -3.96 -1.48 -19.78
CA ARG A 80 -2.70 -2.19 -19.71
C ARG A 80 -2.56 -3.07 -20.94
N ASP A 81 -1.43 -2.93 -21.63
CA ASP A 81 -1.03 -3.76 -22.77
C ASP A 81 -0.60 -5.18 -22.32
#